data_AF-A0A0D8PWE7-F1
#
_entry.id   AF-A0A0D8PWE7-F1
#
_cell.length_a   1.000
_cell.length_b   1.000
_cell.length_c   1.000
_cell.angle_alpha   90.00
_cell.angle_beta   90.00
_cell.angle_gamma   90.00
#
_symmetry.space_group_name_H-M   'P 1'
#
loop_
_entity.id
_entity.type
_entity.pdbx_description
1 polymer ?
#
loop_
_entity_poly.entity_id
_entity_poly.type
_entity_poly.pdbx_seq_one_letter_code
_entity_poly.pdbx_strand_id
1 'polypeptide(L)' 'MSNMPLNGVYRAVFKANIVMSQSLLQDRFQIRKEQQHITLEKVKMLDKNNQIEAILTGDGSEIYKKIQEIIISIQ' A
#
# COMPACT_ATOMS: atom_id res chain seq x y z
N MET A 1 21.34 -0.82 -0.37
CA MET A 1 20.39 0.30 -0.58
C MET A 1 19.91 0.76 0.79
N SER A 2 19.79 2.06 1.03
CA SER A 2 19.22 2.57 2.28
C SER A 2 17.77 2.09 2.44
N ASN A 3 17.40 1.64 3.64
CA ASN A 3 16.03 1.27 3.94
C ASN A 3 15.16 2.53 3.92
N MET A 4 14.06 2.52 3.16
CA MET A 4 13.12 3.64 3.10
C MET A 4 12.54 3.88 4.50
N PRO A 5 12.63 5.10 5.05
CA PRO A 5 12.00 5.40 6.33
C PRO A 5 10.50 5.12 6.27
N LEU A 6 9.94 4.56 7.33
CA LEU A 6 8.52 4.19 7.39
C LEU A 6 7.58 5.36 7.06
N ASN A 7 7.95 6.59 7.43
CA ASN A 7 7.22 7.81 7.04
C ASN A 7 7.13 8.01 5.52
N GLY A 8 8.17 7.65 4.78
CA GLY A 8 8.17 7.67 3.31
C GLY A 8 7.20 6.63 2.74
N VAL A 9 7.15 5.44 3.36
CA VAL A 9 6.24 4.36 2.98
C VAL A 9 4.78 4.75 3.24
N TYR A 10 4.46 5.32 4.41
CA TYR A 10 3.11 5.84 4.71
C TYR A 10 2.67 6.92 3.72
N ARG A 11 3.55 7.85 3.37
CA ARG A 11 3.26 8.89 2.37
C ARG A 11 2.98 8.29 0.99
N ALA A 12 3.68 7.23 0.60
CA ALA A 12 3.43 6.53 -0.65
C ALA A 12 2.05 5.86 -0.65
N VAL A 13 1.69 5.13 0.42
CA VAL A 13 0.36 4.51 0.56
C VAL A 13 -0.75 5.55 0.50
N PHE A 14 -0.58 6.68 1.20
CA PHE A 14 -1.55 7.78 1.16
C PHE A 14 -1.75 8.31 -0.27
N LYS A 15 -0.65 8.53 -1.01
CA LYS A 15 -0.73 8.95 -2.42
C LYS A 15 -1.43 7.92 -3.29
N ALA A 16 -1.14 6.63 -3.13
CA ALA A 16 -1.80 5.57 -3.86
C ALA A 16 -3.31 5.56 -3.62
N ASN A 17 -3.74 5.75 -2.37
CA ASN A 17 -5.18 5.83 -2.04
C ASN A 17 -5.88 7.05 -2.63
N ILE A 18 -5.18 8.19 -2.77
CA ILE A 18 -5.69 9.36 -3.50
C ILE A 18 -5.90 9.01 -4.98
N VAL A 19 -4.89 8.45 -5.63
CA VAL A 19 -4.96 8.08 -7.06
C VAL A 19 -6.07 7.05 -7.30
N MET A 20 -6.17 6.02 -6.45
CA MET A 20 -7.26 5.05 -6.47
C MET A 20 -8.64 5.72 -6.37
N SER A 21 -8.79 6.71 -5.48
CA SER A 21 -10.05 7.44 -5.30
C SER A 21 -10.39 8.29 -6.52
N GLN A 22 -9.40 8.96 -7.13
CA GLN A 22 -9.59 9.75 -8.34
C GLN A 22 -10.01 8.87 -9.53
N SER A 23 -9.52 7.63 -9.59
CA SER A 23 -9.88 6.66 -10.63
C SER A 23 -11.14 5.82 -10.30
N LEU A 24 -11.90 6.19 -9.27
CA LEU A 24 -13.13 5.51 -8.81
C LEU A 24 -12.93 4.01 -8.45
N LEU A 25 -11.69 3.60 -8.19
CA LEU A 25 -11.37 2.25 -7.73
C LEU A 25 -11.77 2.10 -6.27
N GLN A 26 -12.26 0.92 -5.89
CA GLN A 26 -12.78 0.64 -4.55
C GLN A 26 -11.75 0.01 -3.61
N ASP A 27 -10.62 -0.43 -4.17
CA ASP A 27 -9.50 -0.97 -3.41
C ASP A 27 -8.75 0.14 -2.69
N ARG A 28 -8.38 -0.09 -1.43
CA ARG A 28 -7.51 0.79 -0.65
C ARG A 28 -6.32 0.02 -0.13
N PHE A 29 -5.21 0.71 0.05
CA PHE A 29 -4.01 0.14 0.61
C PHE A 29 -3.82 0.58 2.05
N GLN A 30 -3.30 -0.33 2.87
CA GLN A 30 -2.84 -0.05 4.21
C GLN A 30 -1.52 -0.76 4.50
N ILE A 31 -0.88 -0.35 5.59
CA ILE A 31 0.34 -0.97 6.06
C ILE A 31 0.08 -1.64 7.40
N ARG A 32 0.34 -2.94 7.47
CA ARG A 32 0.47 -3.67 8.73
C ARG A 32 1.94 -3.76 9.10
N LYS A 33 2.30 -3.16 10.24
CA LYS A 33 3.66 -3.24 10.77
C LYS A 33 3.74 -4.39 11.76
N GLU A 34 4.65 -5.33 11.51
CA GLU A 34 5.03 -6.39 12.44
C GLU A 34 6.43 -6.09 13.00
N GLN A 35 6.88 -6.88 13.98
CA GLN A 35 8.12 -6.58 14.73
C GLN A 35 9.35 -6.41 13.83
N GLN A 36 9.43 -7.17 12.73
CA GLN A 36 10.60 -7.20 11.84
C GLN A 36 10.28 -6.86 10.38
N HIS A 37 9.00 -6.88 9.99
CA HIS A 37 8.58 -6.70 8.60
C HIS A 37 7.38 -5.79 8.48
N ILE A 38 7.20 -5.27 7.27
CA ILE A 38 6.09 -4.43 6.89
C ILE A 38 5.28 -5.20 5.84
N THR A 39 3.98 -5.30 6.04
CA THR A 39 3.07 -5.88 5.05
C THR A 39 2.25 -4.77 4.40
N LEU A 40 2.28 -4.71 3.07
CA LEU A 40 1.32 -3.94 2.28
C LEU A 40 0.07 -4.79 2.08
N GLU A 41 -1.08 -4.25 2.47
CA GLU A 41 -2.36 -4.93 2.36
C GLU A 41 -3.29 -4.13 1.45
N LYS A 42 -4.15 -4.83 0.73
CA LYS A 42 -5.27 -4.29 -0.03
C LYS A 42 -6.56 -4.59 0.72
N VAL A 43 -7.40 -3.59 0.89
CA VAL A 43 -8.70 -3.64 1.55
C VAL A 43 -9.77 -3.28 0.53
N LYS A 44 -10.73 -4.17 0.32
CA LYS A 44 -11.92 -3.89 -0.50
C LYS A 44 -12.96 -3.15 0.33
N MET A 45 -13.14 -1.85 0.07
CA MET A 45 -13.96 -0.97 0.93
C MET A 45 -15.47 -1.24 0.89
N LEU A 46 -15.99 -1.88 -0.17
CA LEU A 46 -17.44 -2.16 -0.30
C LEU A 46 -17.81 -3.61 0.02
N ASP A 47 -16.85 -4.45 0.39
CA ASP A 47 -17.16 -5.80 0.83
C ASP A 47 -17.63 -5.73 2.29
N LYS A 48 -18.81 -6.31 2.60
CA LYS A 48 -19.34 -6.34 3.98
C LYS A 48 -18.38 -7.00 4.96
N ASN A 49 -17.46 -7.80 4.44
CA ASN A 49 -16.45 -8.53 5.20
C ASN A 49 -15.09 -7.80 5.27
N ASN A 50 -14.95 -6.61 4.65
CA ASN A 50 -13.70 -5.87 4.52
C ASN A 50 -12.52 -6.80 4.17
N GLN A 51 -12.63 -7.57 3.08
CA GLN A 51 -11.59 -8.53 2.71
C GLN A 51 -10.23 -7.82 2.61
N ILE A 52 -9.30 -8.28 3.46
CA ILE A 52 -7.91 -7.83 3.51
C ILE A 52 -7.05 -8.87 2.81
N GLU A 53 -6.31 -8.44 1.80
CA GLU A 53 -5.40 -9.27 1.01
C GLU A 53 -3.98 -8.75 1.19
N ALA A 54 -3.05 -9.61 1.64
CA ALA A 54 -1.64 -9.26 1.70
C ALA A 54 -1.05 -9.24 0.29
N ILE A 55 -0.44 -8.11 -0.10
CA ILE A 55 0.19 -7.94 -1.42
C ILE A 55 1.67 -8.27 -1.37
N LEU A 56 2.36 -7.75 -0.35
CA LEU A 56 3.80 -7.88 -0.21
C LEU A 56 4.16 -7.76 1.26
N THR A 57 5.01 -8.65 1.74
CA THR A 57 5.68 -8.54 3.05
C THR A 57 7.16 -8.33 2.79
N GLY A 58 7.75 -7.30 3.39
CA GLY A 58 9.16 -6.96 3.14
C GLY A 58 9.63 -5.78 3.97
N ASP A 59 10.76 -5.21 3.58
CA ASP A 59 11.28 -3.98 4.16
C ASP A 59 10.60 -2.72 3.60
N GLY A 60 10.91 -1.55 4.17
CA GLY A 60 10.28 -0.30 3.76
C GLY A 60 10.56 0.06 2.29
N SER A 61 11.72 -0.30 1.77
CA SER A 61 12.12 -0.02 0.39
C SER A 61 11.37 -0.90 -0.60
N GLU A 62 11.18 -2.17 -0.30
CA GLU A 62 10.38 -3.10 -1.11
C GLU A 62 8.91 -2.66 -1.17
N ILE A 63 8.32 -2.34 -0.01
CA ILE A 63 6.94 -1.85 0.04
C ILE A 63 6.81 -0.53 -0.74
N TYR A 64 7.75 0.39 -0.57
CA TYR A 64 7.73 1.67 -1.28
C TYR A 64 7.75 1.49 -2.80
N LYS A 65 8.67 0.65 -3.32
CA LYS A 65 8.74 0.35 -4.76
C LYS A 65 7.43 -0.25 -5.25
N LYS A 66 6.84 -1.19 -4.50
CA LYS A 66 5.58 -1.81 -4.89
C LYS A 66 4.45 -0.79 -5.01
N ILE A 67 4.38 0.17 -4.09
CA ILE A 67 3.37 1.23 -4.15
C ILE A 67 3.59 2.15 -5.35
N GLN A 68 4.85 2.45 -5.72
CA GLN A 68 5.14 3.22 -6.92
C GLN A 68 4.68 2.51 -8.20
N GLU A 69 4.93 1.19 -8.32
CA GLU A 69 4.41 0.38 -9.44
C GLU A 69 2.89 0.46 -9.53
N ILE A 70 2.20 0.35 -8.39
CA ILE A 70 0.74 0.44 -8.33
C ILE A 70 0.26 1.81 -8.80
N ILE A 71 0.85 2.90 -8.30
CA ILE A 71 0.48 4.27 -8.72
C ILE A 71 0.65 4.42 -10.23
N ILE A 72 1.79 3.99 -10.78
CA ILE A 72 2.08 4.06 -12.21
C ILE A 72 1.09 3.24 -13.03
N SER A 73 0.62 2.10 -12.53
CA SER A 73 -0.33 1.24 -13.25
C SER A 73 -1.76 1.81 -13.33
N ILE A 74 -2.08 2.81 -12.51
CA ILE A 74 -3.40 3.47 -12.49
C ILE A 74 -3.41 4.76 -13.31
N GLN A 75 -2.27 5.42 -13.45
CA GLN A 75 -2.07 6.64 -14.24
C GLN A 75 -2.02 6.33 -15.73
#